data_AF-A0AA36J7Q0-F1
#
_entry.id   AF-A0AA36J7Q0-F1
#
_cell.length_a   1.000
_cell.length_b   1.000
_cell.length_c   1.000
_cell.angle_alpha   90.00
_cell.angle_beta   90.00
_cell.angle_gamma   90.00
#
_symmetry.space_group_name_H-M   'P 1'
#
loop_
_entity.id
_entity.type
_entity.pdbx_description
1 polymer ?
#
loop_
_entity_poly.entity_id
_entity_poly.type
_entity_poly.pdbx_seq_one_letter_code
_entity_poly.pdbx_strand_id
1 'polypeptide(L)'
;MGAKLRRLCTRKSASRKLEVPDDIHRRWQSRGQERQELLDIYINCGGDKSKFIKTVTHKFKKSRKGTIKVNSGFYSEEQMKQKLSYGPLAS
;
A
#
# COMPACT_ATOMS: atom_id res chain seq x y z
N MET A 1 -23.80 -4.62 9.18
CA MET A 1 -22.64 -4.56 8.25
C MET A 1 -21.57 -5.64 8.50
N GLY A 2 -21.13 -5.88 9.75
CA GLY A 2 -20.04 -6.83 10.04
C GLY A 2 -20.24 -8.30 9.62
N ALA A 3 -21.48 -8.78 9.56
CA ALA A 3 -21.79 -10.12 9.06
C ALA A 3 -21.53 -10.28 7.54
N LYS A 4 -21.80 -9.24 6.74
CA LYS A 4 -21.53 -9.23 5.29
C LYS A 4 -20.02 -9.22 5.03
N LEU A 5 -19.26 -8.39 5.75
CA LEU A 5 -17.80 -8.37 5.64
C LEU A 5 -17.19 -9.72 6.04
N ARG A 6 -17.69 -10.35 7.11
CA ARG A 6 -17.25 -11.70 7.49
C ARG A 6 -17.50 -12.71 6.36
N ARG A 7 -18.68 -12.70 5.73
CA ARG A 7 -18.97 -13.59 4.59
C ARG A 7 -18.04 -13.36 3.40
N LEU A 8 -17.67 -12.10 3.12
CA LEU A 8 -16.71 -11.74 2.06
C LEU A 8 -15.29 -12.23 2.36
N CYS A 9 -14.85 -12.08 3.61
CA CYS A 9 -13.50 -12.42 4.04
C CYS A 9 -13.34 -13.88 4.49
N THR A 10 -14.40 -14.70 4.42
CA THR A 10 -14.33 -16.14 4.76
C THR A 10 -14.34 -16.96 3.47
N ARG A 11 -13.54 -18.02 3.42
CA ARG A 11 -13.55 -18.95 2.28
C ARG A 11 -14.93 -19.60 2.17
N LYS A 12 -15.50 -19.61 0.96
CA LYS A 12 -16.72 -20.38 0.69
C LYS A 12 -16.38 -21.87 0.72
N SER A 13 -17.05 -22.65 1.56
CA SER A 13 -16.78 -24.09 1.71
C SER A 13 -16.93 -24.85 0.39
N ALA A 14 -17.91 -24.47 -0.42
CA ALA A 14 -18.20 -25.11 -1.71
C ALA A 14 -17.12 -24.90 -2.77
N SER A 15 -16.50 -23.71 -2.82
CA SER A 15 -15.59 -23.35 -3.92
C SER A 15 -14.13 -23.25 -3.49
N ARG A 16 -13.82 -23.23 -2.19
CA ARG A 16 -12.51 -22.86 -1.62
C ARG A 16 -11.94 -21.50 -2.08
N LYS A 17 -12.66 -20.77 -2.93
CA LYS A 17 -12.28 -19.45 -3.46
C LYS A 17 -12.59 -18.36 -2.45
N LEU A 18 -11.68 -17.39 -2.39
CA LEU A 18 -11.85 -16.14 -1.67
C LEU A 18 -12.50 -15.11 -2.59
N GLU A 19 -13.44 -14.36 -2.04
CA GLU A 19 -14.09 -13.26 -2.76
C GLU A 19 -13.28 -11.96 -2.72
N VAL A 20 -12.31 -11.88 -1.82
CA VAL A 20 -11.40 -10.75 -1.65
C VAL A 20 -9.97 -11.21 -1.95
N PRO A 21 -9.07 -10.30 -2.37
CA PRO A 21 -7.65 -10.60 -2.49
C PRO A 21 -7.06 -11.17 -1.19
N ASP A 22 -6.05 -12.04 -1.31
CA ASP A 22 -5.39 -12.70 -0.17
C ASP A 22 -4.82 -11.71 0.86
N ASP A 23 -4.36 -10.53 0.43
CA ASP A 23 -3.88 -9.49 1.35
C ASP A 23 -4.97 -8.97 2.29
N ILE A 24 -6.20 -8.83 1.80
CA ILE A 24 -7.34 -8.41 2.62
C ILE A 24 -7.74 -9.53 3.57
N HIS A 25 -7.72 -10.78 3.08
CA HIS A 25 -8.01 -11.94 3.91
C HIS A 25 -6.99 -12.10 5.05
N ARG A 26 -5.71 -11.92 4.77
CA ARG A 26 -4.62 -11.99 5.75
C ARG A 26 -4.82 -10.97 6.87
N ARG A 27 -5.14 -9.72 6.54
CA ARG A 27 -5.45 -8.66 7.53
C ARG A 27 -6.71 -8.94 8.34
N TRP A 28 -7.72 -9.54 7.70
CA TRP A 28 -8.90 -10.02 8.41
C TRP A 28 -8.55 -11.12 9.42
N GLN A 29 -7.58 -11.98 9.10
CA GLN A 29 -7.05 -13.00 10.00
C GLN A 29 -6.16 -12.44 11.12
N SER A 30 -5.47 -11.31 10.91
CA SER A 30 -4.66 -10.65 11.96
C SER A 30 -5.49 -10.22 13.19
N ARG A 31 -6.83 -10.12 13.06
CA ARG A 31 -7.77 -9.68 14.11
C ARG A 31 -7.40 -8.29 14.66
N GLY A 32 -8.09 -7.84 15.71
CA GLY A 32 -7.82 -6.56 16.36
C GLY A 32 -8.07 -5.34 15.47
N GLN A 33 -7.12 -4.39 15.50
CA GLN A 33 -7.23 -3.08 14.85
C GLN A 33 -7.35 -3.16 13.33
N GLU A 34 -6.63 -4.07 12.67
CA GLU A 34 -6.72 -4.25 11.21
C GLU A 34 -8.13 -4.67 10.78
N ARG A 35 -8.79 -5.50 11.59
CA ARG A 35 -10.15 -5.96 11.32
C ARG A 35 -11.17 -4.83 11.49
N GLN A 36 -10.97 -3.98 12.48
CA GLN A 36 -11.80 -2.79 12.69
C GLN A 36 -11.63 -1.80 11.54
N GLU A 37 -10.39 -1.56 11.11
CA GLU A 37 -10.10 -0.68 9.97
C GLU A 37 -10.74 -1.18 8.66
N LEU A 38 -10.71 -2.49 8.41
CA LEU A 38 -11.42 -3.08 7.26
C LEU A 38 -12.94 -2.89 7.38
N LEU A 39 -13.50 -2.99 8.58
CA LEU A 39 -14.92 -2.75 8.83
C LEU A 39 -15.31 -1.31 8.52
N ASP A 40 -14.53 -0.34 9.00
CA ASP A 40 -14.78 1.09 8.79
C ASP A 40 -14.70 1.44 7.29
N ILE A 41 -13.69 0.92 6.58
CA ILE A 41 -13.58 1.12 5.12
C ILE A 41 -14.78 0.49 4.40
N TYR A 42 -15.23 -0.70 4.82
CA TYR A 42 -16.38 -1.35 4.22
C TYR A 42 -17.70 -0.58 4.45
N ILE A 43 -17.87 0.00 5.65
CA ILE A 43 -19.00 0.87 5.98
C ILE A 43 -18.96 2.15 5.13
N ASN A 44 -17.80 2.81 5.03
CA ASN A 44 -17.61 4.00 4.19
C ASN A 44 -17.83 3.73 2.70
N CYS A 45 -17.63 2.49 2.25
CA CYS A 45 -17.94 2.07 0.89
C CYS A 45 -19.43 1.73 0.67
N GLY A 46 -20.28 1.87 1.69
CA GLY A 46 -21.70 1.53 1.60
C GLY A 46 -21.97 0.03 1.43
N GLY A 47 -21.00 -0.82 1.75
CA GLY A 47 -21.09 -2.26 1.50
C GLY A 47 -20.80 -2.69 0.07
N ASP A 48 -20.38 -1.77 -0.81
CA ASP A 48 -19.92 -2.09 -2.16
C ASP A 48 -18.56 -2.80 -2.13
N LYS A 49 -18.53 -4.03 -2.64
CA LYS A 49 -17.34 -4.88 -2.68
C LYS A 49 -16.24 -4.32 -3.58
N SER A 50 -16.59 -3.85 -4.76
CA SER A 50 -15.63 -3.34 -5.74
C SER A 50 -14.95 -2.07 -5.25
N LYS A 51 -15.75 -1.16 -4.67
CA LYS A 51 -15.26 0.07 -4.05
C LYS A 51 -14.40 -0.21 -2.82
N PHE A 52 -14.82 -1.17 -1.98
CA PHE A 52 -14.04 -1.65 -0.84
C PHE A 52 -12.67 -2.17 -1.25
N ILE A 53 -12.61 -3.13 -2.19
CA ILE A 53 -11.34 -3.72 -2.65
C ILE A 53 -10.42 -2.64 -3.20
N LYS A 54 -10.91 -1.76 -4.08
CA LYS A 54 -10.13 -0.64 -4.63
C LYS A 54 -9.57 0.27 -3.53
N THR A 55 -10.40 0.66 -2.57
CA THR A 55 -10.01 1.57 -1.49
C THR A 55 -8.96 0.93 -0.58
N VAL A 56 -9.17 -0.32 -0.20
CA VAL A 56 -8.25 -1.11 0.63
C VAL A 56 -6.91 -1.29 -0.09
N THR A 57 -6.92 -1.73 -1.35
CA THR A 57 -5.71 -1.90 -2.15
C THR A 57 -4.95 -0.57 -2.30
N HIS A 58 -5.65 0.53 -2.56
CA HIS A 58 -5.04 1.84 -2.70
C HIS A 58 -4.43 2.35 -1.39
N LYS A 59 -5.16 2.23 -0.26
CA LYS A 59 -4.70 2.65 1.07
C LYS A 59 -3.42 1.91 1.46
N PHE A 60 -3.40 0.59 1.27
CA PHE A 60 -2.27 -0.24 1.69
C PHE A 60 -1.10 -0.25 0.70
N LYS A 61 -1.34 -0.11 -0.61
CA LYS A 61 -0.24 0.12 -1.59
C LYS A 61 0.42 1.48 -1.38
N LYS A 62 -0.32 2.53 -1.02
CA LYS A 62 0.26 3.85 -0.68
C LYS A 62 1.05 3.84 0.63
N SER A 63 0.69 3.01 1.60
CA SER A 63 1.48 2.84 2.84
C SER A 63 2.85 2.20 2.58
N ARG A 64 3.01 1.46 1.48
CA ARG A 64 4.30 0.96 0.95
C ARG A 64 5.07 2.01 0.15
N LYS A 65 4.80 3.31 0.32
CA LYS A 65 5.73 4.36 -0.10
C LYS A 65 7.00 4.19 0.73
N GLY A 66 7.95 3.44 0.17
CA GLY A 66 9.24 3.22 0.78
C GLY A 66 9.82 4.57 1.18
N THR A 67 10.35 4.62 2.39
CA THR A 67 11.26 5.68 2.80
C THR A 67 12.32 5.77 1.71
N ILE A 68 12.23 6.77 0.83
CA ILE A 68 13.30 7.08 -0.09
C ILE A 68 14.43 7.55 0.82
N LYS A 69 15.30 6.62 1.22
CA LYS A 69 16.60 7.00 1.75
C LYS A 69 17.32 7.64 0.58
N VAL A 70 17.21 8.96 0.48
CA VAL A 70 18.01 9.76 -0.44
C VAL A 70 19.44 9.62 0.06
N ASN A 71 20.15 8.60 -0.41
CA ASN A 71 21.54 8.33 -0.04
C ASN A 71 22.49 9.13 -0.93
N SER A 72 22.06 10.32 -1.33
CA SER A 72 22.83 11.23 -2.15
C SER A 72 22.49 12.64 -1.69
N GLY A 73 23.29 13.14 -0.74
CA GLY A 73 23.46 14.57 -0.63
C GLY A 73 23.72 15.10 -2.03
N PHE A 74 22.94 16.09 -2.45
CA PHE A 74 23.28 16.86 -3.64
C PHE A 74 24.74 17.28 -3.49
N TYR A 75 25.56 16.95 -4.48
CA TYR A 75 26.94 17.43 -4.52
C TYR A 75 26.88 18.95 -4.38
N SER A 76 27.68 19.53 -3.48
CA SER A 76 27.92 20.97 -3.54
C SER A 76 28.55 21.30 -4.91
N GLU A 77 28.42 22.54 -5.38
CA GLU A 77 28.95 22.97 -6.69
C GLU A 77 30.44 22.59 -6.84
N GLU A 78 31.18 22.62 -5.73
CA GLU A 78 32.59 22.20 -5.67
C GLU A 78 32.80 20.69 -5.84
N GLN A 79 31.96 19.86 -5.22
CA GLN A 79 32.01 18.40 -5.39
C GLN A 79 31.62 17.98 -6.81
N MET A 80 30.76 18.77 -7.48
CA MET A 80 30.41 18.58 -8.88
C MET A 80 31.59 18.93 -9.80
N LYS A 81 32.31 20.03 -9.52
CA LYS A 81 33.53 20.46 -10.26
C LYS A 81 34.69 19.48 -10.15
N GLN A 82 34.82 18.75 -9.03
CA GLN A 82 35.84 17.70 -8.91
C GLN A 82 35.49 16.41 -9.67
N LYS A 83 34.20 16.06 -9.74
CA LYS A 83 33.76 14.77 -10.29
C LYS A 83 33.46 14.80 -11.79
N LEU A 84 32.99 15.94 -12.30
CA LEU A 84 33.04 16.25 -13.72
C LEU A 84 34.39 16.89 -13.99
N SER A 85 35.30 16.18 -14.66
CA SER A 85 36.54 16.76 -15.19
C SER A 85 36.23 17.81 -16.27
N TYR A 86 35.74 18.98 -15.87
CA TYR A 86 35.83 20.20 -16.65
C TYR A 86 36.99 20.98 -16.07
N GLY A 87 38.19 20.66 -16.56
CA GLY A 87 39.29 21.61 -16.49
C GLY A 87 38.87 22.93 -17.15
N PRO A 88 39.41 24.07 -16.73
CA PRO A 88 39.14 25.33 -17.41
C PRO A 88 39.47 25.13 -18.89
N LEU A 89 38.52 25.44 -19.78
CA LEU A 89 38.80 25.55 -21.21
C LEU A 89 39.96 26.54 -21.33
N ALA A 90 41.14 26.01 -21.65
CA ALA A 90 42.31 26.80 -21.91
C ALA A 90 42.10 27.53 -23.23
N SER A 91 42.22 28.86 -23.15
CA SER A 91 42.20 29.89 -24.22
C SER A 91 40.85 30.25 -24.83
#